data_AF-A0A2N6G5M5-F1
#
_entry.id   AF-A0A2N6G5M5-F1
#
_cell.length_a   1.000
_cell.length_b   1.000
_cell.length_c   1.000
_cell.angle_alpha   90.00
_cell.angle_beta   90.00
_cell.angle_gamma   90.00
#
_symmetry.space_group_name_H-M   'P 1'
#
loop_
_entity.id
_entity.type
_entity.pdbx_description
1 polymer ?
#
loop_
_entity_poly.entity_id
_entity_poly.type
_entity_poly.pdbx_seq_one_letter_code
_entity_poly.pdbx_strand_id
1 'polypeptide(L)'
;MEVFNNIPLHMNVMVIFFSILPFVVLLSINYARNKKYKLHLISQGFVLILTLLVLAYFEVMIRIDGGFFEFAKQSNMSHDFLVKYLFFHIALSIIAAILWIRLFFNSMSVYRAGKIDSLKNSKHKRDGKITFLFLLLSCVTGVFLYLFLFIF
;
A
#
# COMPACT_ATOMS: atom_id res chain seq x y z
N MET A 1 18.15 -27.01 5.13
CA MET A 1 17.78 -26.07 4.05
C MET A 1 16.32 -26.31 3.63
N GLU A 2 15.41 -26.46 4.60
CA GLU A 2 14.00 -26.85 4.38
C GLU A 2 12.99 -25.79 4.87
N VAL A 3 13.47 -24.69 5.47
CA VAL A 3 12.60 -23.70 6.13
C VAL A 3 11.85 -22.79 5.13
N PHE A 4 12.30 -22.70 3.87
CA PHE A 4 11.70 -21.80 2.87
C PHE A 4 10.64 -22.44 1.97
N ASN A 5 10.36 -23.75 2.11
CA ASN A 5 9.63 -24.50 1.08
C ASN A 5 8.09 -24.43 1.13
N ASN A 6 7.47 -23.67 2.05
CA ASN A 6 6.00 -23.61 2.13
C ASN A 6 5.41 -22.21 2.43
N ILE A 7 6.06 -21.11 2.01
CA ILE A 7 5.40 -19.80 2.07
C ILE A 7 4.36 -19.71 0.95
N PRO A 8 3.07 -19.45 1.25
CA PRO A 8 2.04 -19.38 0.22
C PRO A 8 2.33 -18.33 -0.85
N LEU A 9 1.97 -18.63 -2.10
CA LEU A 9 2.21 -17.75 -3.24
C LEU A 9 1.68 -16.33 -3.02
N HIS A 10 0.48 -16.19 -2.44
CA HIS A 10 -0.14 -14.89 -2.21
C HIS A 10 0.67 -14.01 -1.23
N MET A 11 1.36 -14.61 -0.25
CA MET A 11 2.27 -13.89 0.66
C MET A 11 3.48 -13.35 -0.09
N ASN A 12 4.06 -14.16 -0.98
CA ASN A 12 5.18 -13.75 -1.84
C ASN A 12 4.78 -12.64 -2.82
N VAL A 13 3.60 -12.76 -3.44
CA VAL A 13 3.06 -11.71 -4.32
C VAL A 13 2.90 -10.40 -3.55
N MET A 14 2.38 -10.43 -2.32
CA MET A 14 2.19 -9.23 -1.51
C MET A 14 3.50 -8.56 -1.13
N VAL A 15 4.48 -9.30 -0.61
CA VAL A 15 5.74 -8.69 -0.19
C VAL A 15 6.47 -8.06 -1.37
N ILE A 16 6.45 -8.70 -2.55
CA ILE A 16 7.06 -8.14 -3.77
C ILE A 16 6.30 -6.88 -4.20
N PHE A 17 4.96 -6.96 -4.27
CA PHE A 17 4.13 -5.84 -4.70
C PHE A 17 4.34 -4.60 -3.81
N PHE A 18 4.23 -4.75 -2.49
CA PHE A 18 4.39 -3.62 -1.56
C PHE A 18 5.83 -3.14 -1.43
N SER A 19 6.83 -3.99 -1.69
CA SER A 19 8.22 -3.53 -1.79
C SER A 19 8.43 -2.60 -2.99
N ILE A 20 7.72 -2.85 -4.10
CA ILE A 20 7.87 -2.08 -5.35
C ILE A 20 6.93 -0.85 -5.37
N LEU A 21 5.77 -0.92 -4.71
CA LEU A 21 4.72 0.10 -4.75
C LEU A 21 5.21 1.55 -4.50
N PRO A 22 6.06 1.85 -3.48
CA PRO A 22 6.54 3.20 -3.25
C PRO A 22 7.28 3.78 -4.46
N PHE A 23 8.06 2.97 -5.18
CA PHE A 23 8.80 3.40 -6.36
C PHE A 23 7.87 3.70 -7.54
N VAL A 24 6.81 2.89 -7.71
CA VAL A 24 5.78 3.13 -8.73
C VAL A 24 5.02 4.44 -8.45
N VAL A 25 4.69 4.71 -7.18
CA VAL A 25 4.05 5.97 -6.77
C VAL A 25 5.00 7.15 -6.98
N LEU A 26 6.30 7.01 -6.67
CA LEU A 26 7.31 8.04 -6.95
C LEU A 26 7.45 8.34 -8.45
N LEU A 27 7.43 7.32 -9.30
CA LEU A 27 7.42 7.49 -10.76
C LEU A 27 6.19 8.28 -11.21
N SER A 28 5.02 7.95 -10.65
CA SER A 28 3.79 8.70 -10.92
C SER A 28 3.88 10.17 -10.47
N ILE A 29 4.48 10.46 -9.32
CA ILE A 29 4.74 11.83 -8.84
C ILE A 29 5.70 12.56 -9.79
N ASN A 30 6.69 11.87 -10.36
CA ASN A 30 7.60 12.46 -11.34
C ASN A 30 6.87 12.98 -12.59
N TYR A 31 5.77 12.34 -13.02
CA TYR A 31 4.93 12.87 -14.10
C TYR A 31 4.34 14.25 -13.74
N ALA A 32 3.90 14.46 -12.51
CA ALA A 32 3.40 15.77 -12.06
C ALA A 32 4.52 16.83 -12.00
N ARG A 33 5.73 16.45 -11.57
CA ARG A 33 6.92 17.34 -11.59
C ARG A 33 7.26 17.81 -13.00
N ASN A 34 7.11 16.92 -13.98
CA ASN A 34 7.32 17.21 -15.40
C ASN A 34 6.10 17.82 -16.10
N LYS A 35 5.12 18.34 -15.33
CA LYS A 35 3.87 18.95 -15.82
C LYS A 35 2.99 18.02 -16.68
N LYS A 36 3.24 16.71 -16.69
CA LYS A 36 2.46 15.69 -17.39
C LYS A 36 1.26 15.24 -16.55
N TYR A 37 0.34 16.15 -16.26
CA TYR A 37 -0.73 15.93 -15.27
C TYR A 37 -1.73 14.84 -15.64
N LYS A 38 -2.05 14.69 -16.93
CA LYS A 38 -2.90 13.59 -17.42
C LYS A 38 -2.29 12.23 -17.11
N LEU A 39 -0.98 12.06 -17.35
CA LEU A 39 -0.26 10.83 -17.04
C LEU A 39 -0.16 10.60 -15.53
N HIS A 40 0.07 11.64 -14.74
CA HIS A 40 0.03 11.54 -13.28
C HIS A 40 -1.33 11.00 -12.80
N LEU A 41 -2.44 11.57 -13.26
CA LEU A 41 -3.78 11.15 -12.87
C LEU A 41 -4.09 9.71 -13.30
N ILE A 42 -3.78 9.34 -14.55
CA ILE A 42 -4.01 7.98 -15.07
C ILE A 42 -3.17 6.97 -14.28
N SER A 43 -1.88 7.26 -14.05
CA SER A 43 -1.01 6.35 -13.30
C SER A 43 -1.45 6.21 -11.84
N GLN A 44 -1.83 7.29 -11.16
CA GLN A 44 -2.39 7.21 -9.80
C GLN A 44 -3.66 6.34 -9.76
N GLY A 45 -4.56 6.51 -10.72
CA GLY A 45 -5.79 5.71 -10.80
C GLY A 45 -5.52 4.24 -11.06
N PHE A 46 -4.62 3.94 -12.01
CA PHE A 46 -4.20 2.58 -12.32
C PHE A 46 -3.58 1.90 -11.10
N VAL A 47 -2.61 2.55 -10.45
CA VAL A 47 -1.92 1.98 -9.28
C VAL A 47 -2.89 1.80 -8.11
N LEU A 48 -3.81 2.75 -7.88
CA LEU A 48 -4.82 2.62 -6.83
C LEU A 48 -5.73 1.42 -7.07
N ILE A 49 -6.26 1.26 -8.29
CA ILE A 49 -7.12 0.12 -8.65
C ILE A 49 -6.35 -1.20 -8.50
N LEU A 50 -5.14 -1.27 -9.04
CA LEU A 50 -4.29 -2.46 -8.94
C LEU A 50 -4.00 -2.81 -7.48
N THR A 51 -3.71 -1.82 -6.63
CA THR A 51 -3.47 -2.01 -5.19
C THR A 51 -4.72 -2.58 -4.50
N LEU A 52 -5.91 -2.07 -4.82
CA LEU A 52 -7.17 -2.59 -4.27
C LEU A 52 -7.46 -4.03 -4.70
N LEU A 53 -7.17 -4.39 -5.96
CA LEU A 53 -7.33 -5.75 -6.47
C LEU A 53 -6.36 -6.72 -5.77
N VAL A 54 -5.09 -6.33 -5.64
CA VAL A 54 -4.07 -7.11 -4.95
C VAL A 54 -4.41 -7.27 -3.47
N LEU A 55 -4.88 -6.21 -2.81
CA LEU A 55 -5.37 -6.26 -1.42
C LEU A 55 -6.56 -7.22 -1.26
N ALA A 56 -7.55 -7.15 -2.16
CA ALA A 56 -8.70 -8.05 -2.12
C ALA A 56 -8.28 -9.52 -2.34
N TYR A 57 -7.36 -9.77 -3.28
CA TYR A 57 -6.81 -11.10 -3.51
C TYR A 57 -6.13 -11.66 -2.25
N PHE A 58 -5.26 -10.90 -1.61
CA PHE A 58 -4.63 -11.30 -0.35
C PHE A 58 -5.63 -11.56 0.76
N GLU A 59 -6.58 -10.66 0.97
CA GLU A 59 -7.55 -10.78 2.05
C GLU A 59 -8.43 -12.03 1.90
N VAL A 60 -8.78 -12.39 0.66
CA VAL A 60 -9.50 -13.64 0.39
C VAL A 60 -8.61 -14.85 0.65
N MET A 61 -7.38 -14.86 0.12
CA MET A 61 -6.48 -16.02 0.24
C MET A 61 -6.04 -16.25 1.70
N ILE A 62 -5.72 -15.19 2.45
CA ILE A 62 -5.34 -15.33 3.85
C ILE A 62 -6.48 -15.89 4.69
N ARG A 63 -7.75 -15.56 4.37
CA ARG A 63 -8.93 -16.12 5.05
C ARG A 63 -9.17 -17.58 4.71
N ILE A 64 -8.91 -17.98 3.47
CA ILE A 64 -8.96 -19.40 3.04
C ILE A 64 -7.93 -20.22 3.82
N ASP A 65 -6.75 -19.65 4.06
CA ASP A 65 -5.66 -20.31 4.81
C ASP A 65 -5.83 -20.24 6.34
N GLY A 66 -7.01 -19.82 6.84
CA GLY A 66 -7.33 -19.77 8.27
C GLY A 66 -6.95 -18.45 8.98
N GLY A 67 -6.42 -17.48 8.24
CA GLY A 67 -6.12 -16.14 8.70
C GLY A 67 -4.71 -15.94 9.26
N PHE A 68 -4.42 -14.72 9.71
CA PHE A 68 -3.12 -14.34 10.26
C PHE A 68 -2.64 -15.27 11.40
N PHE A 69 -3.56 -15.72 12.25
CA PHE A 69 -3.22 -16.54 13.42
C PHE A 69 -2.66 -17.92 13.05
N GLU A 70 -3.01 -18.48 11.90
CA GLU A 70 -2.41 -19.75 11.45
C GLU A 70 -0.95 -19.58 11.05
N PHE A 71 -0.62 -18.47 10.39
CA PHE A 71 0.77 -18.13 10.07
C PHE A 71 1.58 -17.75 11.32
N ALA A 72 0.96 -17.05 12.28
CA ALA A 72 1.62 -16.66 13.51
C ALA A 72 2.08 -17.85 14.37
N LYS A 73 1.41 -19.01 14.29
CA LYS A 73 1.82 -20.24 15.00
C LYS A 73 3.13 -20.83 14.48
N GLN A 74 3.51 -20.50 13.24
CA GLN A 74 4.70 -21.06 12.57
C GLN A 74 5.93 -20.15 12.72
N SER A 75 5.73 -18.91 13.18
CA SER A 75 6.79 -17.94 13.44
C SER A 75 7.51 -18.23 14.76
N ASN A 76 8.80 -17.88 14.85
CA ASN A 76 9.52 -17.94 16.14
C ASN A 76 9.30 -16.67 16.99
N MET A 77 8.61 -15.67 16.46
CA MET A 77 8.30 -14.44 17.18
C MET A 77 7.16 -14.66 18.18
N SER A 78 7.15 -13.88 19.26
CA SER A 78 6.07 -14.00 20.24
C SER A 78 4.72 -13.61 19.65
N HIS A 79 3.69 -14.40 19.96
CA HIS A 79 2.33 -14.16 19.46
C HIS A 79 1.80 -12.77 19.83
N ASP A 80 2.07 -12.31 21.05
CA ASP A 80 1.67 -10.97 21.52
C ASP A 80 2.32 -9.85 20.69
N PHE A 81 3.61 -9.99 20.36
CA PHE A 81 4.30 -9.04 19.48
C PHE A 81 3.67 -9.02 18.08
N LEU A 82 3.46 -10.18 17.48
CA LEU A 82 2.89 -10.32 16.14
C LEU A 82 1.51 -9.67 16.03
N VAL A 83 0.65 -9.89 17.03
CA VAL A 83 -0.71 -9.29 17.07
C VAL A 83 -0.64 -7.77 17.19
N LYS A 84 0.18 -7.24 18.11
CA LYS A 84 0.35 -5.78 18.27
C LYS A 84 0.88 -5.15 16.99
N TYR A 85 1.85 -5.80 16.36
CA TYR A 85 2.45 -5.33 15.11
C TYR A 85 1.45 -5.36 13.94
N LEU A 86 0.61 -6.39 13.87
CA LEU A 86 -0.49 -6.47 12.89
C LEU A 86 -1.46 -5.29 13.05
N PHE A 87 -1.93 -5.01 14.26
CA PHE A 87 -2.84 -3.88 14.50
C PHE A 87 -2.20 -2.55 14.11
N PHE A 88 -0.92 -2.36 14.45
CA PHE A 88 -0.16 -1.18 14.05
C PHE A 88 -0.08 -1.02 12.53
N HIS A 89 0.26 -2.10 11.81
CA HIS A 89 0.30 -2.10 10.34
C HIS A 89 -1.08 -1.79 9.73
N ILE A 90 -2.14 -2.45 10.19
CA ILE A 90 -3.51 -2.23 9.69
C ILE A 90 -3.93 -0.77 9.87
N ALA A 91 -3.65 -0.17 11.05
CA ALA A 91 -3.97 1.24 11.30
C ALA A 91 -3.26 2.16 10.29
N LEU A 92 -1.97 1.96 10.04
CA LEU A 92 -1.22 2.73 9.04
C LEU A 92 -1.78 2.54 7.62
N SER A 93 -2.06 1.30 7.25
CA SER A 93 -2.60 0.93 5.93
C SER A 93 -3.98 1.55 5.67
N ILE A 94 -4.87 1.56 6.67
CA ILE A 94 -6.18 2.21 6.58
C ILE A 94 -6.03 3.72 6.41
N ILE A 95 -5.17 4.36 7.21
CA ILE A 95 -4.92 5.81 7.10
C ILE A 95 -4.37 6.13 5.71
N ALA A 96 -3.39 5.38 5.23
CA ALA A 96 -2.82 5.54 3.89
C ALA A 96 -3.88 5.42 2.79
N ALA A 97 -4.72 4.37 2.85
CA ALA A 97 -5.77 4.12 1.87
C ALA A 97 -6.81 5.26 1.85
N ILE A 98 -7.30 5.69 3.01
CA ILE A 98 -8.29 6.77 3.11
C ILE A 98 -7.72 8.07 2.55
N LEU A 99 -6.49 8.44 2.94
CA LEU A 99 -5.84 9.65 2.44
C LEU A 99 -5.65 9.60 0.92
N TRP A 100 -5.24 8.46 0.39
CA TRP A 100 -5.00 8.30 -1.04
C TRP A 100 -6.29 8.34 -1.87
N ILE A 101 -7.31 7.60 -1.45
CA ILE A 101 -8.63 7.58 -2.09
C ILE A 101 -9.23 8.98 -2.13
N ARG A 102 -9.26 9.69 -0.99
CA ARG A 102 -9.78 11.06 -0.91
C ARG A 102 -9.00 12.01 -1.81
N LEU A 103 -7.67 11.95 -1.78
CA LEU A 103 -6.82 12.80 -2.61
C LEU A 103 -7.07 12.54 -4.10
N PHE A 104 -7.19 11.28 -4.50
CA PHE A 104 -7.45 10.88 -5.87
C PHE A 104 -8.80 11.40 -6.37
N PHE A 105 -9.90 11.13 -5.66
CA PHE A 105 -11.23 11.57 -6.09
C PHE A 105 -11.38 13.09 -6.12
N ASN A 106 -10.82 13.81 -5.13
CA ASN A 106 -10.80 15.27 -5.15
C ASN A 106 -10.04 15.81 -6.37
N SER A 107 -8.88 15.23 -6.67
CA SER A 107 -8.03 15.66 -7.80
C SER A 107 -8.68 15.30 -9.15
N MET A 108 -9.33 14.14 -9.24
CA MET A 108 -10.07 13.69 -10.42
C MET A 108 -11.24 14.63 -10.72
N SER A 109 -12.01 15.02 -9.70
CA SER A 109 -13.12 15.97 -9.85
C SER A 109 -12.64 17.32 -10.39
N VAL A 110 -11.58 17.87 -9.80
CA VAL A 110 -10.98 19.14 -10.26
C VAL A 110 -10.43 19.04 -11.68
N TYR A 111 -9.79 17.92 -12.02
CA TYR A 111 -9.28 17.67 -13.37
C TYR A 111 -10.41 17.61 -14.41
N ARG A 112 -11.49 16.88 -14.13
CA ARG A 112 -12.67 16.77 -15.02
C ARG A 112 -13.38 18.10 -15.20
N ALA A 113 -13.36 18.96 -14.19
CA ALA A 113 -13.90 20.32 -14.28
C ALA A 113 -13.00 21.30 -15.05
N GLY A 114 -11.84 20.87 -15.55
CA GLY A 114 -10.89 21.74 -16.25
C GLY A 114 -10.17 22.75 -15.34
N LYS A 115 -10.28 22.61 -14.01
CA LYS A 115 -9.79 23.60 -13.02
C LYS A 115 -8.42 23.25 -12.46
N ILE A 116 -7.52 22.71 -13.27
CA ILE A 116 -6.25 22.16 -12.78
C ILE A 116 -5.34 23.21 -12.12
N ASP A 117 -5.42 24.47 -12.55
CA ASP A 117 -4.66 25.57 -11.95
C ASP A 117 -5.07 25.84 -10.50
N SER A 118 -6.31 25.51 -10.11
CA SER A 118 -6.73 25.60 -8.71
C SER A 118 -5.94 24.67 -7.79
N LEU A 119 -5.37 23.56 -8.31
CA LEU A 119 -4.52 22.65 -7.53
C LEU A 119 -3.13 23.24 -7.23
N LYS A 120 -2.66 24.21 -8.01
CA LYS A 120 -1.35 24.86 -7.78
C LYS A 120 -1.34 25.67 -6.48
N ASN A 121 -2.46 26.32 -6.16
CA ASN A 121 -2.63 27.13 -4.95
C ASN A 121 -3.30 26.35 -3.80
N SER A 122 -3.58 25.07 -3.99
CA SER A 122 -4.25 24.25 -2.99
C SER A 122 -3.26 23.48 -2.10
N LYS A 123 -3.82 22.75 -1.13
CA LYS A 123 -3.08 21.85 -0.25
C LYS A 123 -2.67 20.54 -0.92
N HIS A 124 -2.99 20.31 -2.21
CA HIS A 124 -2.76 19.05 -2.92
C HIS A 124 -1.32 18.52 -2.79
N LYS A 125 -0.30 19.39 -2.96
CA LYS A 125 1.11 18.96 -2.84
C LYS A 125 1.46 18.51 -1.41
N ARG A 126 0.92 19.20 -0.41
CA ARG A 126 1.13 18.87 1.01
C ARG A 126 0.43 17.56 1.34
N ASP A 127 -0.83 17.44 0.94
CA ASP A 127 -1.65 16.27 1.21
C ASP A 127 -1.06 15.04 0.48
N GLY A 128 -0.56 15.21 -0.76
CA GLY A 128 0.17 14.15 -1.48
C GLY A 128 1.46 13.70 -0.81
N LYS A 129 2.22 14.60 -0.18
CA LYS A 129 3.40 14.21 0.63
C LYS A 129 3.01 13.41 1.86
N ILE A 130 1.95 13.82 2.56
CA ILE A 130 1.44 13.12 3.74
C ILE A 130 0.95 11.73 3.34
N THR A 131 0.13 11.64 2.27
CA THR A 131 -0.33 10.37 1.71
C THR A 131 0.84 9.45 1.36
N PHE A 132 1.86 9.97 0.67
CA PHE A 132 3.03 9.18 0.30
C PHE A 132 3.81 8.68 1.53
N LEU A 133 3.94 9.50 2.57
CA LEU A 133 4.60 9.08 3.82
C LEU A 133 3.86 7.92 4.49
N PHE A 134 2.53 8.02 4.65
CA PHE A 134 1.74 6.93 5.22
C PHE A 134 1.75 5.67 4.34
N LEU A 135 1.73 5.83 3.02
CA LEU A 135 1.86 4.72 2.09
C LEU A 135 3.22 4.03 2.22
N LEU A 136 4.31 4.80 2.31
CA LEU A 136 5.65 4.26 2.52
C LEU A 136 5.74 3.50 3.84
N LEU A 137 5.24 4.09 4.94
CA LEU A 137 5.22 3.44 6.26
C LEU A 137 4.38 2.16 6.25
N SER A 138 3.22 2.17 5.60
CA SER A 138 2.38 0.99 5.40
C SER A 138 3.12 -0.10 4.61
N CYS A 139 3.79 0.25 3.50
CA CYS A 139 4.57 -0.72 2.71
C CYS A 139 5.72 -1.32 3.54
N VAL A 140 6.51 -0.48 4.22
CA VAL A 140 7.62 -0.92 5.06
C VAL A 140 7.10 -1.86 6.15
N THR A 141 6.06 -1.47 6.88
CA THR A 141 5.50 -2.31 7.95
C THR A 141 4.87 -3.60 7.42
N GLY A 142 4.30 -3.60 6.22
CA GLY A 142 3.79 -4.81 5.57
C GLY A 142 4.91 -5.79 5.21
N VAL A 143 6.04 -5.29 4.71
CA VAL A 143 7.24 -6.11 4.44
C VAL A 143 7.78 -6.71 5.74
N PHE A 144 7.87 -5.92 6.80
CA PHE A 144 8.29 -6.43 8.11
C PHE A 144 7.31 -7.46 8.68
N LEU A 145 6.00 -7.32 8.45
CA LEU A 145 5.01 -8.33 8.85
C LEU A 145 5.33 -9.68 8.18
N TYR A 146 5.65 -9.68 6.88
CA TYR A 146 6.11 -10.89 6.18
C TYR A 146 7.40 -11.44 6.79
N LEU A 147 8.40 -10.59 7.06
CA LEU A 147 9.67 -11.03 7.66
C LEU A 147 9.46 -11.66 9.04
N PHE A 148 8.62 -11.06 9.89
CA PHE A 148 8.31 -11.60 11.21
C PHE A 148 7.52 -12.90 11.16
N LEU A 149 6.69 -13.12 10.14
CA LEU A 149 5.92 -14.36 10.03
C LEU A 149 6.76 -15.53 9.50
N PHE A 150 7.68 -15.28 8.58
CA PHE A 150 8.30 -16.35 7.79
C PHE A 150 9.82 -16.45 7.87
N ILE A 151 10.51 -15.41 8.35
CA ILE A 151 11.98 -15.35 8.33
C ILE A 151 12.57 -15.33 9.74
N PHE A 152 11.97 -14.55 10.63
CA PHE A 152 12.36 -14.43 12.03
C PHE A 152 11.51 -15.34 12.90
#